data_AF-A0A9P6IHE9-F1
#
_entry.id   AF-A0A9P6IHE9-F1
#
_cell.length_a   1.000
_cell.length_b   1.000
_cell.length_c   1.000
_cell.angle_alpha   90.00
_cell.angle_beta   90.00
_cell.angle_gamma   90.00
#
_symmetry.space_group_name_H-M   'P 1'
#
loop_
_entity.id
_entity.type
_entity.pdbx_description
1 polymer ?
#
loop_
_entity_poly.entity_id
_entity_poly.type
_entity_poly.pdbx_seq_one_letter_code
_entity_poly.pdbx_strand_id
1 'polypeptide(L)'
;MAQLAMNTSIVALHNSSPFSLFFARKFNGFYNCSNEKNEVLSHEKLLERLEYMTKIVFPAIDEKSRETQRKMIQRFNATVLHDDFPDGAKVMTLDPIK
;
A
#
# COMPACT_ATOMS: atom_id res chain seq x y z
N MET A 1 -14.12 8.82 12.37
CA MET A 1 -13.36 7.56 12.60
C MET A 1 -12.88 6.89 11.32
N ALA A 2 -13.58 6.98 10.18
CA ALA A 2 -13.15 6.34 8.92
C ALA A 2 -11.81 6.85 8.36
N GLN A 3 -11.57 8.17 8.35
CA GLN A 3 -10.32 8.75 7.84
C GLN A 3 -9.07 8.29 8.61
N LEU A 4 -9.16 8.19 9.94
CA LEU A 4 -8.06 7.70 10.77
C LEU A 4 -7.75 6.23 10.45
N ALA A 5 -8.79 5.39 10.39
CA ALA A 5 -8.65 3.97 10.09
C ALA A 5 -7.97 3.73 8.74
N MET A 6 -8.34 4.51 7.71
CA MET A 6 -7.69 4.45 6.39
C MET A 6 -6.22 4.90 6.42
N ASN A 7 -5.87 5.90 7.24
CA ASN A 7 -4.49 6.38 7.32
C ASN A 7 -3.57 5.45 8.12
N THR A 8 -4.15 4.64 9.02
CA THR A 8 -3.42 3.65 9.84
C THR A 8 -3.32 2.28 9.19
N SER A 9 -4.18 1.98 8.20
CA SER A 9 -4.17 0.69 7.53
C SER A 9 -2.93 0.53 6.66
N ILE A 10 -2.43 -0.70 6.60
CA ILE A 10 -1.27 -1.06 5.78
C ILE A 10 -1.78 -1.40 4.39
N VAL A 11 -1.29 -0.67 3.39
CA VAL A 11 -1.70 -0.88 2.00
C VAL A 11 -0.91 -2.06 1.42
N ALA A 12 -1.60 -3.04 0.82
CA ALA A 12 -0.98 -4.25 0.27
C ALA A 12 0.00 -4.00 -0.90
N LEU A 13 -0.09 -2.82 -1.54
CA LEU A 13 0.73 -2.45 -2.69
C LEU A 13 2.22 -2.33 -2.33
N HIS A 14 2.51 -1.67 -1.20
CA HIS A 14 3.88 -1.38 -0.76
C HIS A 14 4.13 -1.72 0.72
N ASN A 15 3.13 -2.27 1.43
CA ASN A 15 3.14 -2.70 2.83
C ASN A 15 3.52 -1.60 3.84
N SER A 16 3.13 -0.36 3.58
CA SER A 16 3.29 0.73 4.56
C SER A 16 1.95 1.42 4.81
N SER A 17 1.84 2.16 5.92
CA SER A 17 0.67 2.97 6.22
C SER A 17 0.86 4.41 5.75
N PRO A 18 -0.19 5.07 5.21
CA PRO A 18 -0.10 6.47 4.81
C PRO A 18 0.41 7.39 5.93
N PHE A 19 0.01 7.15 7.18
CA PHE A 19 0.50 7.91 8.33
C PHE A 19 2.02 7.84 8.49
N SER A 20 2.60 6.63 8.39
CA SER A 20 4.05 6.45 8.53
C SER A 20 4.82 7.13 7.39
N LEU A 21 4.23 7.23 6.19
CA LEU A 21 4.85 7.91 5.06
C LEU A 21 4.85 9.42 5.21
N PHE A 22 3.72 10.01 5.63
CA PHE A 22 3.64 11.47 5.76
C PHE A 22 4.45 12.00 6.93
N PHE A 23 4.42 11.30 8.07
CA PHE A 23 5.02 11.81 9.30
C PHE A 23 6.35 11.15 9.64
N ALA A 24 6.82 10.24 8.78
CA ALA A 24 8.03 9.43 8.98
C ALA A 24 8.07 8.69 10.33
N ARG A 25 6.94 8.54 11.01
CA ARG A 25 6.84 8.07 12.41
C ARG A 25 5.78 7.00 12.57
N LYS A 26 5.97 6.14 13.55
CA LYS A 26 4.98 5.13 13.91
C LYS A 26 3.71 5.81 14.44
N PHE A 27 2.56 5.29 14.05
CA PHE A 27 1.29 5.70 14.64
C PHE A 27 1.19 5.18 16.07
N ASN A 28 1.11 6.08 17.05
CA ASN A 28 0.70 5.72 18.41
C ASN A 28 -0.82 5.57 18.40
N GLY A 29 -1.29 4.31 18.41
CA GLY A 29 -2.70 3.99 18.61
C GLY A 29 -3.14 4.25 20.05
N PHE A 30 -4.19 3.57 20.49
CA PHE A 30 -4.68 3.62 21.88
C PHE A 30 -3.76 2.87 22.86
N TYR A 31 -2.45 2.91 22.65
CA TYR A 31 -1.45 2.34 23.53
C TYR A 31 -1.17 3.30 24.68
N ASN A 32 -0.94 2.75 25.87
CA ASN A 32 -0.69 3.52 27.06
C ASN A 32 0.70 4.17 26.97
N CYS A 33 0.75 5.41 26.47
CA CYS A 33 1.99 6.17 26.25
C CYS A 33 2.61 6.74 27.55
N SER A 34 2.10 6.32 28.71
CA SER A 34 2.47 6.89 30.01
C SER A 34 3.94 6.64 30.40
N ASN A 35 4.63 5.74 29.70
CA ASN A 35 6.02 5.37 29.96
C ASN A 35 6.97 5.70 28.79
N GLU A 36 6.47 6.27 27.69
CA GLU A 36 7.30 6.69 26.57
C GLU A 36 7.81 8.12 26.83
N LYS A 37 9.14 8.28 26.85
CA LYS A 37 9.76 9.60 26.87
C LYS A 37 9.38 10.31 25.57
N ASN A 38 8.48 11.28 25.65
CA ASN A 38 8.20 12.21 24.56
C ASN A 38 9.40 13.14 24.36
N GLU A 39 10.50 12.61 23.84
CA GLU A 39 11.64 13.42 23.44
C GLU A 39 11.20 14.31 22.28
N VAL A 40 11.14 15.61 22.55
CA VAL A 40 10.90 16.62 21.51
C VAL A 40 12.06 16.52 20.53
N LEU A 41 11.77 16.16 19.28
CA LEU A 41 12.79 16.04 18.24
C LEU A 41 13.42 17.43 18.00
N SER A 42 14.75 17.51 18.03
CA SER A 42 15.47 18.70 17.56
C SER A 42 15.22 18.91 16.06
N HIS A 43 15.26 20.17 15.61
CA HIS A 43 15.05 20.56 14.23
C HIS A 43 16.01 19.84 13.25
N GLU A 44 17.27 19.66 13.66
CA GLU A 44 18.29 18.99 12.85
C GLU A 44 17.94 17.52 12.58
N LYS A 45 17.46 16.80 13.60
CA LYS A 45 17.00 15.41 13.46
C LYS A 45 15.76 15.29 12.56
N LEU A 46 14.93 16.33 12.52
CA LEU A 46 13.77 16.37 11.63
C LEU A 46 14.22 16.45 10.16
N LEU A 47 15.19 17.31 9.88
CA LEU A 47 15.79 17.48 8.55
C LEU A 47 16.47 16.18 8.07
N GLU A 48 17.29 15.57 8.92
CA GLU A 48 17.95 14.29 8.62
C GLU A 48 16.92 13.20 8.27
N ARG A 49 15.82 13.14 9.02
CA ARG A 49 14.75 12.17 8.76
C ARG A 49 14.02 12.44 7.45
N LEU A 50 13.81 13.72 7.11
CA LEU A 50 13.19 14.12 5.84
C LEU A 50 14.10 13.78 4.65
N GLU A 51 15.41 13.98 4.80
CA GLU A 51 16.42 13.58 3.83
C GLU A 51 16.46 12.05 3.64
N TYR A 52 16.41 11.29 4.74
CA TYR A 52 16.32 9.83 4.69
C TYR A 52 15.07 9.34 3.95
N MET A 53 13.91 9.92 4.25
CA MET A 53 12.64 9.56 3.60
C MET A 53 12.68 9.86 2.10
N THR A 54 13.21 11.02 1.72
CA THR A 54 13.25 11.44 0.31
C THR A 54 14.25 10.67 -0.53
N LYS A 55 15.45 10.39 0.01
CA LYS A 55 16.52 9.72 -0.75
C LYS A 55 16.41 8.21 -0.78
N ILE A 56 15.89 7.59 0.28
CA ILE A 56 15.95 6.13 0.44
C ILE A 56 14.56 5.52 0.43
N VAL A 57 13.65 6.04 1.28
CA VAL A 57 12.37 5.36 1.52
C VAL A 57 11.40 5.52 0.34
N PHE A 58 11.20 6.74 -0.17
CA PHE A 58 10.26 6.94 -1.28
C PHE A 58 10.65 6.22 -2.57
N PRO A 59 11.94 6.23 -3.01
CA PRO A 59 12.35 5.45 -4.17
C PRO A 59 12.12 3.95 -4.00
N ALA A 60 12.44 3.38 -2.84
CA ALA A 60 12.22 1.96 -2.56
C ALA A 60 10.73 1.58 -2.56
N ILE A 61 9.86 2.49 -2.10
CA ILE A 61 8.40 2.27 -2.12
C ILE A 61 7.85 2.33 -3.54
N ASP A 62 8.33 3.25 -4.38
CA ASP A 62 7.92 3.33 -5.78
C ASP A 62 8.29 2.05 -6.53
N GLU A 63 9.53 1.57 -6.36
CA GLU A 63 10.00 0.33 -6.97
C GLU A 63 9.13 -0.87 -6.56
N LYS A 64 8.89 -1.02 -5.25
CA LYS A 64 8.04 -2.10 -4.72
C LYS A 64 6.60 -2.01 -5.22
N SER A 65 6.05 -0.80 -5.31
CA SER A 65 4.71 -0.56 -5.84
C SER A 65 4.60 -1.04 -7.30
N ARG A 66 5.57 -0.66 -8.14
CA ARG A 66 5.64 -1.07 -9.55
C ARG A 66 5.78 -2.58 -9.69
N GLU A 67 6.59 -3.23 -8.87
CA GLU A 67 6.71 -4.69 -8.86
C GLU A 67 5.40 -5.39 -8.52
N THR A 68 4.72 -4.93 -7.46
CA THR A 68 3.43 -5.51 -7.05
C THR A 68 2.39 -5.33 -8.15
N GLN A 69 2.33 -4.15 -8.79
CA GLN A 69 1.46 -3.92 -9.94
C GLN A 69 1.77 -4.88 -11.10
N ARG A 70 3.04 -5.06 -11.46
CA ARG A 70 3.43 -6.01 -12.51
C ARG A 70 2.99 -7.43 -12.18
N LYS A 71 3.18 -7.87 -10.93
CA LYS A 71 2.73 -9.20 -10.47
C LYS A 71 1.21 -9.34 -10.55
N MET A 72 0.46 -8.30 -10.20
CA MET A 72 -1.00 -8.28 -10.33
C MET A 72 -1.43 -8.40 -11.80
N ILE A 73 -0.80 -7.64 -12.70
CA ILE A 73 -1.09 -7.69 -14.15
C ILE A 73 -0.73 -9.07 -14.72
N GLN A 74 0.42 -9.62 -14.38
CA GLN A 74 0.83 -10.96 -14.83
C GLN A 74 -0.15 -12.04 -14.37
N ARG A 75 -0.60 -12.00 -13.10
CA ARG A 75 -1.62 -12.91 -12.58
C ARG A 75 -2.95 -12.76 -13.29
N PHE A 76 -3.35 -11.51 -13.56
CA PHE A 76 -4.57 -11.23 -14.30
C PHE A 76 -4.50 -11.82 -15.71
N ASN A 77 -3.43 -11.53 -16.46
CA ASN A 77 -3.24 -12.05 -17.82
C ASN A 77 -3.14 -13.59 -17.86
N ALA A 78 -2.57 -14.23 -16.82
CA ALA A 78 -2.52 -15.69 -16.75
C ALA A 78 -3.89 -16.33 -16.45
N THR A 79 -4.75 -15.63 -15.72
CA THR A 79 -6.08 -16.15 -15.32
C THR A 79 -7.15 -15.86 -16.38
N VAL A 80 -7.03 -14.74 -17.09
CA VAL A 80 -7.99 -14.34 -18.13
C VAL A 80 -7.69 -15.10 -19.42
N LEU A 81 -8.33 -16.26 -19.56
CA LEU A 81 -8.51 -16.93 -20.85
C LEU A 81 -9.28 -15.97 -21.78
N HIS A 82 -8.57 -15.31 -22.70
CA HIS A 82 -9.18 -14.68 -23.86
C HIS A 82 -9.52 -15.80 -24.85
N ASP A 83 -10.56 -16.58 -24.55
CA ASP A 83 -11.23 -17.35 -25.58
C ASP A 83 -12.08 -16.34 -26.37
N ASP A 84 -11.47 -15.79 -27.42
CA ASP A 84 -12.17 -14.93 -28.36
C ASP A 84 -13.25 -15.79 -29.04
N PHE A 85 -14.50 -15.60 -28.62
CA PHE A 85 -15.63 -16.19 -29.30
C PHE A 85 -15.73 -15.56 -30.69
N PRO A 86 -15.76 -16.36 -31.78
CA PRO A 86 -15.86 -15.80 -33.12
C PRO A 86 -17.17 -15.01 -33.30
N ASP A 87 -17.12 -13.96 -34.14
CA ASP A 87 -18.30 -13.14 -34.44
C ASP A 87 -19.47 -14.01 -34.94
N GLY A 88 -20.58 -13.99 -34.20
CA GLY A 88 -21.76 -14.84 -34.45
C GLY A 88 -21.87 -16.10 -33.57
N ALA A 89 -20.94 -16.33 -32.65
CA ALA A 89 -21.03 -17.41 -31.68
C ALA A 89 -22.22 -17.22 -30.72
N LYS A 90 -23.02 -18.27 -30.55
CA LYS A 90 -24.13 -18.29 -29.59
C LYS A 90 -23.59 -18.79 -28.25
N VAL A 91 -23.32 -17.87 -27.32
CA VAL A 91 -22.82 -18.19 -25.98
C VAL A 91 -23.96 -18.32 -24.96
N MET A 92 -23.79 -19.21 -24.00
CA MET A 92 -24.73 -19.42 -22.88
C MET A 92 -23.98 -19.13 -21.57
N THR A 93 -24.62 -18.45 -20.63
CA THR A 93 -24.05 -18.19 -19.30
C THR A 93 -24.17 -19.42 -18.42
N LEU A 94 -23.08 -19.82 -17.75
CA LEU A 94 -23.13 -20.83 -16.69
C LEU A 94 -23.74 -20.20 -15.42
N ASP A 95 -24.82 -20.77 -14.92
CA ASP A 95 -25.37 -20.36 -13.62
C ASP A 95 -24.39 -20.79 -12.51
N PRO A 96 -23.92 -19.85 -11.66
CA PRO A 96 -22.87 -20.10 -10.67
C PRO A 96 -23.35 -20.90 -9.44
N ILE A 97 -24.59 -21.40 -9.45
CA ILE A 97 -25.19 -22.13 -8.33
C ILE A 97 -25.43 -23.58 -8.78
N LYS A 98 -24.41 -24.43 -8.60
CA LYS A 98 -24.60 -25.89 -8.54
C LYS A 98 -23.60 -26.51 -7.57
#